data_AF-A0A9N9LB31-F1
#
_entry.id   AF-A0A9N9LB31-F1
#
_cell.length_a   1.000
_cell.length_b   1.000
_cell.length_c   1.000
_cell.angle_alpha   90.00
_cell.angle_beta   90.00
_cell.angle_gamma   90.00
#
_symmetry.space_group_name_H-M   'P 1'
#
loop_
_entity.id
_entity.type
_entity.pdbx_description
1 polymer ?
#
loop_
_entity_poly.entity_id
_entity_poly.type
_entity_poly.pdbx_seq_one_letter_code
_entity_poly.pdbx_strand_id
1 'polypeptide(L)'
;MRLLRTIFLALQLSLAVQAVALPATKKTEETIKKPDETKDKPATTPKPAAAAKAAATPTPVAKAGPEFDGSFGKKTTLKAGPKTGWHFKTSLGNIEVDMMTDKDLTFTVTENKDPKGTAPTGFKFLDPNSYTIAISDDGQINQVDYIFTGSNIAKGATARTGKLVGGKFVFEGENIFDKAVSELKCKVKSVNGEWAIFTPDKNGGAEKETTGGTDKEKTSGTDKGKTGGKRSIE
;
A
#
# COMPACT_ATOMS: atom_id res chain seq x y z
N MET A 1 56.55 10.16 33.29
CA MET A 1 55.09 10.23 33.49
C MET A 1 54.45 8.95 32.98
N ARG A 2 53.37 8.53 33.64
CA ARG A 2 52.80 7.18 33.66
C ARG A 2 52.19 6.73 32.32
N LEU A 3 52.32 5.42 32.08
CA LEU A 3 51.56 4.56 31.18
C LEU A 3 50.08 4.95 31.06
N LEU A 4 49.52 4.93 29.85
CA LEU A 4 48.13 4.54 29.62
C LEU A 4 48.08 3.52 28.47
N ARG A 5 47.85 2.26 28.84
CA ARG A 5 47.48 1.16 27.95
C ARG A 5 45.97 1.25 27.72
N THR A 6 45.54 1.44 26.47
CA THR A 6 44.12 1.31 26.11
C THR A 6 43.93 -0.02 25.40
N ILE A 7 43.11 -0.86 26.01
CA ILE A 7 42.78 -2.24 25.67
C ILE A 7 41.87 -2.23 24.44
N PHE A 8 42.29 -2.89 23.35
CA PHE A 8 41.39 -3.30 22.26
C PHE A 8 40.66 -4.58 22.70
N LEU A 9 39.37 -4.47 23.01
CA LEU A 9 38.50 -5.61 23.23
C LEU A 9 37.86 -6.00 21.89
N ALA A 10 38.44 -7.03 21.25
CA ALA A 10 37.88 -7.63 20.05
C ALA A 10 36.71 -8.55 20.43
N LEU A 11 35.49 -8.16 20.06
CA LEU A 11 34.30 -9.00 20.17
C LEU A 11 34.16 -9.80 18.86
N GLN A 12 34.68 -11.02 18.83
CA GLN A 12 34.37 -11.97 17.76
C GLN A 12 32.97 -12.55 17.99
N LEU A 13 32.04 -12.22 17.09
CA LEU A 13 30.72 -12.83 17.03
C LEU A 13 30.78 -14.00 16.05
N SER A 14 30.90 -15.23 16.58
CA SER A 14 30.82 -16.45 15.77
C SER A 14 29.37 -16.73 15.39
N LEU A 15 29.07 -16.66 14.09
CA LEU A 15 27.85 -17.15 13.49
C LEU A 15 27.88 -18.69 13.46
N ALA A 16 26.99 -19.34 14.21
CA ALA A 16 26.69 -20.75 14.03
C ALA A 16 25.44 -20.88 13.16
N VAL A 17 25.63 -21.21 11.88
CA VAL A 17 24.55 -21.65 10.98
C VAL A 17 24.33 -23.14 11.25
N GLN A 18 23.23 -23.50 11.89
CA GLN A 18 22.76 -24.88 11.93
C GLN A 18 21.81 -25.10 10.77
N ALA A 19 22.27 -25.85 9.76
CA ALA A 19 21.41 -26.42 8.73
C ALA A 19 20.62 -27.58 9.35
N VAL A 20 19.32 -27.36 9.59
CA VAL A 20 18.38 -28.45 9.88
C VAL A 20 17.87 -28.98 8.55
N ALA A 21 18.23 -30.23 8.24
CA ALA A 21 17.70 -30.96 7.11
C ALA A 21 16.21 -31.25 7.35
N LEU A 22 15.34 -30.78 6.45
CA LEU A 22 13.93 -31.19 6.44
C LEU A 22 13.79 -32.62 5.87
N PRO A 23 12.98 -33.49 6.49
CA PRO A 23 12.63 -34.77 5.91
C PRO A 23 11.68 -34.59 4.72
N ALA A 24 12.00 -35.24 3.61
CA ALA A 24 11.18 -35.33 2.42
C ALA A 24 9.85 -36.05 2.73
N THR A 25 8.73 -35.35 2.60
CA THR A 25 7.40 -35.96 2.64
C THR A 25 7.03 -36.49 1.26
N LYS A 26 6.64 -37.76 1.25
CA LYS A 26 6.20 -38.52 0.08
C LYS A 26 4.90 -37.94 -0.48
N LYS A 27 4.88 -37.81 -1.80
CA LYS A 27 3.72 -37.46 -2.63
C LYS A 27 2.75 -38.66 -2.62
N THR A 28 1.58 -38.50 -2.01
CA THR A 28 0.46 -39.43 -2.20
C THR A 28 -0.41 -38.86 -3.32
N GLU A 29 -0.41 -39.57 -4.44
CA GLU A 29 -1.18 -39.29 -5.64
C GLU A 29 -2.55 -39.95 -5.46
N GLU A 30 -3.59 -39.16 -5.16
CA GLU A 30 -4.95 -39.66 -5.07
C GLU A 30 -5.68 -39.39 -6.40
N THR A 31 -5.96 -40.49 -7.10
CA THR A 31 -6.72 -40.55 -8.34
C THR A 31 -8.22 -40.43 -8.01
N ILE A 32 -8.91 -39.42 -8.54
CA ILE A 32 -10.38 -39.36 -8.52
C ILE A 32 -10.93 -39.39 -9.94
N LYS A 33 -11.84 -40.36 -10.14
CA LYS A 33 -12.51 -40.75 -11.37
C LYS A 33 -13.55 -39.74 -11.86
N LYS A 34 -13.65 -39.67 -13.19
CA LYS A 34 -14.76 -39.17 -14.02
C LYS A 34 -16.07 -39.95 -13.75
N PRO A 35 -17.24 -39.29 -13.80
CA PRO A 35 -18.29 -39.66 -14.77
C PRO A 35 -18.86 -38.39 -15.43
N ASP A 36 -18.79 -38.22 -16.76
CA ASP A 36 -19.64 -38.73 -17.84
C ASP A 36 -21.08 -38.19 -17.89
N GLU A 37 -21.45 -37.87 -19.12
CA GLU A 37 -22.43 -36.92 -19.64
C GLU A 37 -23.90 -37.19 -19.25
N THR A 38 -24.78 -36.17 -19.34
CA THR A 38 -25.91 -36.15 -20.31
C THR A 38 -26.54 -34.74 -20.44
N LYS A 39 -26.86 -34.45 -21.71
CA LYS A 39 -27.55 -33.32 -22.38
C LYS A 39 -28.75 -32.68 -21.66
N ASP A 40 -28.94 -31.36 -21.86
CA ASP A 40 -29.99 -30.85 -22.76
C ASP A 40 -29.90 -29.32 -23.00
N LYS A 41 -30.22 -28.93 -24.23
CA LYS A 41 -30.29 -27.56 -24.80
C LYS A 41 -31.74 -27.41 -25.33
N PRO A 42 -32.46 -26.27 -25.16
CA PRO A 42 -32.41 -25.20 -26.17
C PRO A 42 -32.51 -23.75 -25.66
N ALA A 43 -32.08 -22.87 -26.58
CA ALA A 43 -31.88 -21.44 -26.45
C ALA A 43 -33.17 -20.64 -26.33
N THR A 44 -33.06 -19.43 -25.77
CA THR A 44 -33.77 -18.22 -26.24
C THR A 44 -33.09 -16.96 -25.68
N THR A 45 -32.65 -16.08 -26.57
CA THR A 45 -32.45 -14.64 -26.31
C THR A 45 -33.65 -13.93 -26.97
N PRO A 46 -34.16 -12.79 -26.45
CA PRO A 46 -33.52 -11.52 -26.80
C PRO A 46 -33.64 -10.36 -25.77
N LYS A 47 -32.85 -9.31 -26.05
CA LYS A 47 -33.05 -7.86 -25.78
C LYS A 47 -32.10 -7.23 -24.73
N PRO A 48 -31.15 -6.38 -25.16
CA PRO A 48 -30.39 -5.55 -24.24
C PRO A 48 -31.23 -4.33 -23.83
N ALA A 49 -31.70 -4.31 -22.58
CA ALA A 49 -32.16 -3.08 -21.93
C ALA A 49 -30.93 -2.39 -21.34
N ALA A 50 -30.71 -1.14 -21.75
CA ALA A 50 -29.67 -0.26 -21.23
C ALA A 50 -29.86 -0.08 -19.71
N ALA A 51 -29.09 -0.82 -18.91
CA ALA A 51 -28.97 -0.57 -17.50
C ALA A 51 -28.04 0.63 -17.32
N ALA A 52 -28.62 1.77 -16.96
CA ALA A 52 -27.89 2.88 -16.39
C ALA A 52 -27.04 2.33 -15.24
N LYS A 53 -25.71 2.41 -15.39
CA LYS A 53 -24.73 2.04 -14.37
C LYS A 53 -24.88 3.04 -13.23
N ALA A 54 -25.82 2.76 -12.31
CA ALA A 54 -25.86 3.40 -11.02
C ALA A 54 -24.47 3.23 -10.40
N ALA A 55 -23.83 4.35 -10.08
CA ALA A 55 -22.60 4.36 -9.32
C ALA A 55 -22.89 3.63 -8.02
N ALA A 56 -22.41 2.39 -7.91
CA ALA A 56 -22.44 1.65 -6.68
C ALA A 56 -21.67 2.46 -5.66
N THR A 57 -22.37 2.97 -4.65
CA THR A 57 -21.78 3.46 -3.42
C THR A 57 -20.84 2.35 -2.93
N PRO A 58 -19.53 2.59 -2.74
CA PRO A 58 -18.66 1.55 -2.22
C PRO A 58 -19.17 1.19 -0.82
N THR A 59 -19.69 -0.02 -0.69
CA THR A 59 -19.98 -0.63 0.60
C THR A 59 -18.69 -0.60 1.40
N PRO A 60 -18.69 -0.14 2.67
CA PRO A 60 -17.50 -0.23 3.51
C PRO A 60 -17.04 -1.68 3.51
N VAL A 61 -15.81 -1.92 3.04
CA VAL A 61 -15.23 -3.25 3.05
C VAL A 61 -15.08 -3.59 4.52
N ALA A 62 -15.90 -4.51 5.03
CA ALA A 62 -15.86 -4.93 6.42
C ALA A 62 -14.43 -5.36 6.78
N LYS A 63 -13.90 -4.87 7.90
CA LYS A 63 -12.68 -5.40 8.55
C LYS A 63 -12.92 -6.87 8.82
N ALA A 64 -12.43 -7.73 7.95
CA ALA A 64 -12.64 -9.17 8.02
C ALA A 64 -11.43 -9.80 8.72
N GLY A 65 -11.38 -9.73 10.05
CA GLY A 65 -10.27 -10.30 10.81
C GLY A 65 -10.20 -9.84 12.25
N PRO A 66 -9.50 -10.58 13.13
CA PRO A 66 -9.06 -10.07 14.43
C PRO A 66 -8.11 -8.87 14.26
N GLU A 67 -8.21 -7.94 15.21
CA GLU A 67 -7.42 -6.70 15.26
C GLU A 67 -6.52 -6.72 16.50
N PHE A 68 -5.26 -6.32 16.34
CA PHE A 68 -4.27 -6.37 17.42
C PHE A 68 -3.48 -5.06 17.52
N ASP A 69 -3.09 -4.70 18.74
CA ASP A 69 -2.14 -3.62 18.97
C ASP A 69 -0.70 -4.13 18.84
N GLY A 70 0.05 -3.51 17.93
CA GLY A 70 1.47 -3.71 17.72
C GLY A 70 2.35 -2.80 18.57
N SER A 71 3.65 -3.10 18.60
CA SER A 71 4.67 -2.25 19.21
C SER A 71 5.86 -2.15 18.27
N PHE A 72 6.34 -0.93 18.00
CA PHE A 72 7.49 -0.74 17.13
C PHE A 72 8.75 -1.44 17.66
N GLY A 73 9.54 -1.99 16.74
CA GLY A 73 10.78 -2.72 17.01
C GLY A 73 10.60 -4.09 17.66
N LYS A 74 9.36 -4.51 17.95
CA LYS A 74 9.09 -5.84 18.50
C LYS A 74 8.77 -6.83 17.38
N LYS A 75 9.41 -8.00 17.46
CA LYS A 75 9.10 -9.14 16.61
C LYS A 75 7.79 -9.77 17.05
N THR A 76 6.88 -9.94 16.10
CA THR A 76 5.55 -10.53 16.30
C THR A 76 5.41 -11.79 15.45
N THR A 77 4.77 -12.81 16.01
CA THR A 77 4.42 -14.03 15.27
C THR A 77 3.02 -13.86 14.68
N LEU A 78 2.92 -13.97 13.37
CA LEU A 78 1.66 -14.10 12.66
C LEU A 78 1.35 -15.58 12.47
N LYS A 79 0.18 -16.02 12.91
CA LYS A 79 -0.26 -17.40 12.73
C LYS A 79 -0.90 -17.60 11.36
N ALA A 80 -0.70 -18.79 10.79
CA ALA A 80 -1.47 -19.22 9.64
C ALA A 80 -2.98 -19.10 9.93
N GLY A 81 -3.75 -18.54 9.00
CA GLY A 81 -5.18 -18.38 9.20
C GLY A 81 -5.79 -17.18 8.50
N PRO A 82 -6.89 -16.63 9.04
CA PRO A 82 -7.61 -15.52 8.43
C PRO A 82 -6.75 -14.25 8.41
N LYS A 83 -7.21 -13.27 7.64
CA LYS A 83 -6.64 -11.91 7.70
C LYS A 83 -6.65 -11.38 9.14
N THR A 84 -5.58 -10.71 9.52
CA THR A 84 -5.45 -9.98 10.80
C THR A 84 -4.92 -8.57 10.53
N GLY A 85 -5.44 -7.58 11.25
CA GLY A 85 -4.95 -6.20 11.24
C GLY A 85 -4.09 -5.92 12.48
N TRP A 86 -2.92 -5.30 12.27
CA TRP A 86 -2.00 -4.93 13.35
C TRP A 86 -1.77 -3.43 13.37
N HIS A 87 -2.20 -2.78 14.46
CA HIS A 87 -2.21 -1.34 14.65
C HIS A 87 -0.96 -0.87 15.36
N PHE A 88 -0.21 0.05 14.75
CA PHE A 88 0.95 0.68 15.38
C PHE A 88 0.69 2.17 15.52
N LYS A 89 0.57 2.61 16.77
CA LYS A 89 0.26 4.00 17.08
C LYS A 89 1.42 4.93 16.72
N THR A 90 1.09 5.98 15.97
CA THR A 90 2.02 7.02 15.53
C THR A 90 1.70 8.35 16.21
N SER A 91 2.46 9.40 15.89
CA SER A 91 2.18 10.74 16.41
C SER A 91 0.93 11.39 15.78
N LEU A 92 0.58 11.02 14.53
CA LEU A 92 -0.49 11.67 13.76
C LEU A 92 -1.67 10.75 13.37
N GLY A 93 -1.57 9.46 13.70
CA GLY A 93 -2.54 8.42 13.33
C GLY A 93 -2.10 7.02 13.78
N ASN A 94 -2.51 5.99 13.06
CA ASN A 94 -2.01 4.63 13.23
C ASN A 94 -1.63 4.06 11.85
N ILE A 95 -0.45 3.45 11.75
CA ILE A 95 -0.17 2.57 10.61
C ILE A 95 -0.74 1.19 10.95
N GLU A 96 -1.50 0.63 10.03
CA GLU A 96 -2.07 -0.71 10.14
C GLU A 96 -1.44 -1.61 9.09
N VAL A 97 -1.01 -2.80 9.51
CA VAL A 97 -0.48 -3.82 8.61
C VAL A 97 -1.46 -4.97 8.57
N ASP A 98 -2.10 -5.11 7.43
CA ASP A 98 -3.12 -6.12 7.15
C ASP A 98 -2.48 -7.31 6.44
N MET A 99 -2.52 -8.48 7.08
CA MET A 99 -1.86 -9.68 6.58
C MET A 99 -2.74 -10.91 6.70
N MET A 100 -2.66 -11.77 5.68
CA MET A 100 -3.17 -13.13 5.70
C MET A 100 -2.07 -14.07 5.22
N THR A 101 -1.91 -15.23 5.85
CA THR A 101 -0.86 -16.19 5.51
C THR A 101 -1.35 -17.62 5.70
N ASP A 102 -0.85 -18.55 4.88
CA ASP A 102 -1.11 -19.99 4.97
C ASP A 102 -0.11 -20.73 5.86
N LYS A 103 0.95 -20.04 6.30
CA LYS A 103 1.98 -20.54 7.22
C LYS A 103 2.29 -19.53 8.32
N ASP A 104 2.82 -20.01 9.43
CA ASP A 104 3.31 -19.12 10.48
C ASP A 104 4.48 -18.26 9.96
N LEU A 105 4.38 -16.95 10.16
CA LEU A 105 5.40 -15.98 9.79
C LEU A 105 5.80 -15.16 10.99
N THR A 106 6.91 -14.45 10.86
CA THR A 106 7.26 -13.42 11.83
C THR A 106 7.47 -12.11 11.12
N PHE A 107 7.01 -11.03 11.73
CA PHE A 107 7.20 -9.69 11.21
C PHE A 107 7.59 -8.72 12.32
N THR A 108 8.22 -7.63 11.92
CA THR A 108 8.56 -6.50 12.77
C THR A 108 8.19 -5.23 12.03
N VAL A 109 7.66 -4.25 12.74
CA VAL A 109 7.47 -2.89 12.22
C VAL A 109 8.38 -1.96 13.02
N THR A 110 9.20 -1.17 12.34
CA THR A 110 10.13 -0.22 12.96
C THR A 110 9.78 1.20 12.52
N GLU A 111 9.66 2.12 13.48
CA GLU A 111 9.49 3.54 13.18
C GLU A 111 10.85 4.21 12.96
N ASN A 112 11.00 4.89 11.83
CA ASN A 112 12.16 5.73 11.53
C ASN A 112 11.74 7.19 11.67
N LYS A 113 12.33 7.88 12.66
CA LYS A 113 12.03 9.29 12.97
C LYS A 113 12.69 10.30 12.05
N ASP A 114 13.57 9.82 11.17
CA ASP A 114 14.30 10.63 10.20
C ASP A 114 14.41 9.86 8.88
N PRO A 115 13.33 9.80 8.09
CA PRO A 115 13.28 9.07 6.83
C PRO A 115 14.34 9.61 5.87
N LYS A 116 15.17 8.72 5.32
CA LYS A 116 16.25 9.13 4.40
C LYS A 116 15.80 9.30 2.95
N GLY A 117 14.60 8.80 2.63
CA GLY A 117 14.03 8.95 1.31
C GLY A 117 13.47 10.35 1.04
N THR A 118 13.58 10.82 -0.20
CA THR A 118 12.88 12.04 -0.62
C THR A 118 11.40 11.77 -0.90
N ALA A 119 10.53 12.71 -0.56
CA ALA A 119 9.11 12.64 -0.91
C ALA A 119 8.90 12.61 -2.45
N PRO A 120 7.79 12.03 -2.94
CA PRO A 120 7.41 12.12 -4.35
C PRO A 120 7.22 13.58 -4.79
N THR A 121 7.51 13.88 -6.07
CA THR A 121 7.32 15.22 -6.64
C THR A 121 5.88 15.69 -6.45
N GLY A 122 5.69 16.95 -6.01
CA GLY A 122 4.36 17.52 -5.75
C GLY A 122 3.74 17.08 -4.42
N PHE A 123 4.46 16.29 -3.61
CA PHE A 123 4.02 15.83 -2.30
C PHE A 123 5.04 16.17 -1.21
N LYS A 124 4.56 16.17 0.03
CA LYS A 124 5.38 16.22 1.24
C LYS A 124 4.95 15.15 2.21
N PHE A 125 5.85 14.80 3.13
CA PHE A 125 5.53 13.96 4.27
C PHE A 125 4.36 14.56 5.06
N LEU A 126 3.34 13.74 5.27
CA LEU A 126 2.24 14.06 6.17
C LEU A 126 2.61 13.67 7.60
N ASP A 127 2.98 12.41 7.78
CA ASP A 127 3.66 11.95 9.00
C ASP A 127 5.17 12.19 8.81
N PRO A 128 5.87 12.86 9.75
CA PRO A 128 7.31 13.07 9.64
C PRO A 128 8.12 11.75 9.72
N ASN A 129 7.50 10.67 10.20
CA ASN A 129 8.15 9.38 10.35
C ASN A 129 7.85 8.45 9.16
N SER A 130 8.70 7.45 8.96
CA SER A 130 8.46 6.32 8.06
C SER A 130 8.47 5.02 8.85
N TYR A 131 7.98 3.94 8.24
CA TYR A 131 7.77 2.67 8.91
C TYR A 131 8.33 1.53 8.07
N THR A 132 9.38 0.89 8.58
CA THR A 132 9.95 -0.29 7.96
C THR A 132 9.20 -1.52 8.43
N ILE A 133 8.54 -2.21 7.51
CA ILE A 133 7.92 -3.50 7.73
C ILE A 133 8.88 -4.56 7.20
N ALA A 134 9.28 -5.50 8.06
CA ALA A 134 10.10 -6.63 7.72
C ALA A 134 9.36 -7.91 8.11
N ILE A 135 8.96 -8.70 7.12
CA ILE A 135 8.31 -10.00 7.28
C ILE A 135 9.19 -11.09 6.64
N SER A 136 9.25 -12.25 7.28
CA SER A 136 10.09 -13.38 6.86
C SER A 136 9.73 -13.95 5.48
N ASP A 137 8.49 -13.75 5.04
CA ASP A 137 8.00 -14.10 3.72
C ASP A 137 6.77 -13.25 3.41
N ASP A 138 6.39 -13.12 2.14
CA ASP A 138 5.19 -12.39 1.78
C ASP A 138 3.93 -13.20 2.15
N GLY A 139 2.93 -12.52 2.72
CA GLY A 139 1.60 -13.09 2.94
C GLY A 139 0.78 -13.18 1.66
N GLN A 140 -0.37 -13.85 1.74
CA GLN A 140 -1.37 -13.92 0.66
C GLN A 140 -2.15 -12.62 0.48
N ILE A 141 -2.40 -11.90 1.57
CA ILE A 141 -2.94 -10.53 1.57
C ILE A 141 -1.89 -9.63 2.19
N ASN A 142 -1.57 -8.55 1.49
CA ASN A 142 -0.57 -7.57 1.88
C ASN A 142 -1.17 -6.17 1.69
N GLN A 143 -1.45 -5.49 2.79
CA GLN A 143 -2.03 -4.14 2.75
C GLN A 143 -1.40 -3.28 3.87
N VAL A 144 -1.08 -2.04 3.52
CA VAL A 144 -0.48 -1.05 4.42
C VAL A 144 -1.43 0.13 4.52
N ASP A 145 -2.14 0.20 5.64
CA ASP A 145 -3.17 1.20 5.86
C ASP A 145 -2.69 2.29 6.80
N TYR A 146 -3.35 3.44 6.72
CA TYR A 146 -3.15 4.52 7.67
C TYR A 146 -4.47 5.09 8.15
N ILE A 147 -4.73 4.93 9.44
CA ILE A 147 -5.91 5.46 10.11
C ILE A 147 -5.59 6.85 10.62
N PHE A 148 -6.24 7.86 10.04
CA PHE A 148 -6.08 9.25 10.45
C PHE A 148 -6.85 9.52 11.73
N THR A 149 -6.29 10.38 12.58
CA THR A 149 -6.94 10.83 13.81
C THR A 149 -6.97 12.35 13.90
N GLY A 150 -7.89 12.88 14.69
CA GLY A 150 -7.99 14.32 14.99
C GLY A 150 -8.13 15.19 13.73
N SER A 151 -7.34 16.27 13.69
CA SER A 151 -7.39 17.25 12.59
C SER A 151 -6.81 16.73 11.26
N ASN A 152 -6.14 15.58 11.25
CA ASN A 152 -5.55 15.01 10.04
C ASN A 152 -6.55 14.22 9.18
N ILE A 153 -7.73 13.89 9.70
CA ILE A 153 -8.76 13.14 8.96
C ILE A 153 -9.11 13.81 7.63
N ALA A 154 -9.20 15.14 7.62
CA ALA A 154 -9.51 15.91 6.40
C ALA A 154 -8.45 15.77 5.29
N LYS A 155 -7.22 15.36 5.62
CA LYS A 155 -6.14 15.15 4.66
C LYS A 155 -6.19 13.78 3.99
N GLY A 156 -6.91 12.82 4.58
CA GLY A 156 -6.96 11.44 4.08
C GLY A 156 -7.45 11.33 2.64
N ALA A 157 -8.39 12.19 2.23
CA ALA A 157 -8.96 12.19 0.87
C ALA A 157 -7.92 12.48 -0.24
N THR A 158 -6.84 13.19 0.08
CA THR A 158 -5.76 13.50 -0.86
C THR A 158 -4.45 12.83 -0.49
N ALA A 159 -4.41 12.12 0.63
CA ALA A 159 -3.22 11.43 1.08
C ALA A 159 -2.91 10.22 0.19
N ARG A 160 -1.63 9.81 0.24
CA ARG A 160 -1.10 8.66 -0.47
C ARG A 160 -0.07 7.95 0.40
N THR A 161 -0.07 6.63 0.36
CA THR A 161 0.96 5.79 0.96
C THR A 161 2.03 5.51 -0.08
N GLY A 162 3.29 5.74 0.26
CA GLY A 162 4.42 5.50 -0.64
C GLY A 162 5.47 4.56 -0.03
N LYS A 163 6.13 3.79 -0.87
CA LYS A 163 7.21 2.86 -0.53
C LYS A 163 8.56 3.42 -0.93
N LEU A 164 9.58 3.27 -0.09
CA LEU A 164 10.95 3.67 -0.41
C LEU A 164 11.56 2.71 -1.45
N VAL A 165 11.97 3.26 -2.59
CA VAL A 165 12.66 2.54 -3.68
C VAL A 165 13.81 3.40 -4.19
N GLY A 166 15.05 2.90 -4.12
CA GLY A 166 16.21 3.62 -4.67
C GLY A 166 16.44 5.02 -4.06
N GLY A 167 16.13 5.21 -2.76
CA GLY A 167 16.29 6.49 -2.06
C GLY A 167 15.17 7.51 -2.29
N LYS A 168 14.10 7.13 -3.00
CA LYS A 168 12.90 7.97 -3.19
C LYS A 168 11.67 7.19 -2.80
N PHE A 169 10.71 7.87 -2.18
CA PHE A 169 9.40 7.27 -2.01
C PHE A 169 8.66 7.31 -3.34
N VAL A 170 8.01 6.21 -3.68
CA VAL A 170 7.16 6.06 -4.86
C VAL A 170 5.80 5.56 -4.43
N PHE A 171 4.74 6.02 -5.08
CA PHE A 171 3.42 5.45 -4.85
C PHE A 171 3.34 4.07 -5.49
N GLU A 172 3.01 3.07 -4.67
CA GLU A 172 2.75 1.71 -5.10
C GLU A 172 1.34 1.34 -4.65
N GLY A 173 0.71 0.41 -5.36
CA GLY A 173 -0.57 -0.17 -4.96
C GLY A 173 -1.77 0.74 -5.21
N GLU A 174 -2.93 0.23 -4.82
CA GLU A 174 -4.20 0.95 -4.92
C GLU A 174 -4.46 1.73 -3.63
N ASN A 175 -4.44 3.07 -3.72
CA ASN A 175 -4.70 3.97 -2.60
C ASN A 175 -6.18 4.36 -2.56
N ILE A 176 -6.91 3.92 -1.53
CA ILE A 176 -8.35 4.18 -1.36
C ILE A 176 -8.58 4.81 0.01
N PHE A 177 -9.09 6.04 0.04
CA PHE A 177 -9.52 6.63 1.31
C PHE A 177 -10.97 6.24 1.63
N ASP A 178 -11.15 5.51 2.71
CA ASP A 178 -12.45 5.18 3.29
C ASP A 178 -12.83 6.23 4.35
N LYS A 179 -13.69 7.16 3.94
CA LYS A 179 -14.13 8.26 4.81
C LYS A 179 -14.91 7.78 6.04
N ALA A 180 -15.57 6.63 5.96
CA ALA A 180 -16.41 6.15 7.07
C ALA A 180 -15.56 5.75 8.29
N VAL A 181 -14.36 5.23 8.04
CA VAL A 181 -13.40 4.80 9.08
C VAL A 181 -12.16 5.67 9.15
N SER A 182 -12.11 6.76 8.37
CA SER A 182 -10.96 7.69 8.30
C SER A 182 -9.64 6.97 8.01
N GLU A 183 -9.65 6.09 7.02
CA GLU A 183 -8.55 5.17 6.74
C GLU A 183 -8.11 5.27 5.28
N LEU A 184 -6.81 5.48 5.04
CA LEU A 184 -6.21 5.34 3.72
C LEU A 184 -5.71 3.91 3.55
N LYS A 185 -6.37 3.18 2.66
CA LYS A 185 -6.05 1.80 2.35
C LYS A 185 -5.02 1.73 1.23
N CYS A 186 -3.97 0.93 1.37
CA CYS A 186 -2.99 0.69 0.30
C CYS A 186 -2.77 -0.80 0.05
N LYS A 187 -3.42 -1.34 -0.97
CA LYS A 187 -3.25 -2.75 -1.36
C LYS A 187 -2.00 -2.92 -2.20
N VAL A 188 -1.10 -3.80 -1.78
CA VAL A 188 0.23 -3.97 -2.37
C VAL A 188 0.54 -5.44 -2.60
N LYS A 189 1.53 -5.74 -3.46
CA LYS A 189 1.96 -7.13 -3.66
C LYS A 189 2.72 -7.67 -2.45
N SER A 190 3.48 -6.81 -1.78
CA SER A 190 4.30 -7.12 -0.62
C SER A 190 4.37 -5.92 0.31
N VAL A 191 4.17 -6.16 1.61
CA VAL A 191 4.35 -5.15 2.66
C VAL A 191 5.82 -4.95 3.04
N ASN A 192 6.75 -5.83 2.62
CA ASN A 192 8.17 -5.69 2.96
C ASN A 192 8.74 -4.38 2.40
N GLY A 193 9.30 -3.53 3.26
CA GLY A 193 9.93 -2.27 2.87
C GLY A 193 9.66 -1.13 3.85
N GLU A 194 10.16 0.06 3.51
CA GLU A 194 9.91 1.28 4.26
C GLU A 194 8.78 2.09 3.61
N TRP A 195 7.81 2.48 4.43
CA TRP A 195 6.58 3.14 4.00
C TRP A 195 6.42 4.50 4.68
N ALA A 196 5.81 5.45 3.97
CA ALA A 196 5.49 6.76 4.53
C ALA A 196 4.18 7.28 3.94
N ILE A 197 3.57 8.24 4.65
CA ILE A 197 2.30 8.85 4.27
C ILE A 197 2.55 10.26 3.78
N PHE A 198 1.97 10.59 2.64
CA PHE A 198 2.18 11.84 1.94
C PHE A 198 0.87 12.60 1.76
N THR A 199 0.98 13.92 1.65
CA THR A 199 -0.12 14.82 1.26
C THR A 199 0.39 15.76 0.18
N PRO A 200 -0.48 16.26 -0.72
CA PRO A 200 -0.06 17.20 -1.74
C PRO A 200 0.67 18.40 -1.13
N ASP A 201 1.77 18.78 -1.77
CA ASP A 201 2.45 19.99 -1.43
C ASP A 201 1.88 21.16 -2.21
N LYS A 202 1.29 22.14 -1.50
CA LYS A 202 0.70 23.33 -2.14
C LYS A 202 1.75 24.17 -2.87
N ASN A 203 3.03 23.96 -2.56
CA ASN A 203 4.17 24.62 -3.17
C ASN A 203 4.87 23.75 -4.24
N GLY A 204 4.51 22.47 -4.35
CA GLY A 204 5.01 21.58 -5.38
C GLY A 204 4.11 21.66 -6.60
N GLY A 205 4.64 22.05 -7.76
CA GLY A 205 3.88 22.06 -9.00
C GLY A 205 3.16 20.72 -9.21
N ALA A 206 1.85 20.77 -9.43
CA ALA A 206 1.03 19.57 -9.60
C ALA A 206 1.48 18.79 -10.83
N GLU A 207 1.90 17.54 -10.65
CA GLU A 207 2.03 16.62 -11.76
C GLU A 207 0.65 16.00 -12.01
N LYS A 208 0.13 16.21 -13.23
CA LYS A 208 -1.12 15.63 -13.70
C LYS A 208 -0.86 14.14 -13.89
N GLU A 209 -1.50 13.26 -13.12
CA GLU A 209 -1.50 11.82 -13.39
C GLU A 209 -1.94 11.60 -14.85
N THR A 210 -1.01 11.21 -15.71
CA THR A 210 -1.33 10.66 -17.03
C THR A 210 -1.88 9.27 -16.84
N THR A 211 -3.21 9.18 -16.70
CA THR A 211 -3.93 7.93 -16.96
C THR A 211 -3.72 7.59 -18.42
N GLY A 212 -2.97 6.53 -18.70
CA GLY A 212 -2.81 5.98 -20.04
C GLY A 212 -4.16 5.52 -20.59
N GLY A 213 -4.68 6.25 -21.56
CA GLY A 213 -5.84 5.90 -22.36
C GLY A 213 -5.57 6.26 -23.81
N THR A 214 -5.35 5.24 -24.62
CA THR A 214 -5.17 5.30 -26.07
C THR A 214 -6.46 5.76 -26.78
N ASP A 215 -6.25 6.52 -27.85
CA ASP A 215 -7.12 6.74 -29.02
C ASP A 215 -8.45 7.52 -28.85
N LYS A 216 -8.49 8.77 -29.35
CA LYS A 216 -8.88 9.06 -30.75
C LYS A 216 -8.86 10.55 -31.04
N GLU A 217 -8.10 10.87 -32.07
CA GLU A 217 -8.22 12.01 -32.96
C GLU A 217 -9.69 12.36 -33.29
N LYS A 218 -10.06 13.63 -33.08
CA LYS A 218 -11.04 14.31 -33.94
C LYS A 218 -10.77 15.81 -33.99
N THR A 219 -10.30 16.22 -35.15
CA THR A 219 -10.20 17.58 -35.69
C THR A 219 -11.54 18.32 -35.77
N SER A 220 -11.51 19.63 -35.48
CA SER A 220 -12.11 20.75 -36.23
C SER A 220 -12.23 21.93 -35.24
N GLY A 221 -11.71 23.14 -35.42
CA GLY A 221 -11.43 23.88 -36.65
C GLY A 221 -12.27 25.17 -36.64
N THR A 222 -11.58 26.31 -36.52
CA THR A 222 -12.00 27.66 -37.00
C THR A 222 -13.13 28.33 -36.18
N ASP A 223 -13.14 29.62 -35.82
CA ASP A 223 -12.86 30.80 -36.64
C ASP A 223 -12.69 32.11 -35.81
N LYS A 224 -11.96 33.04 -36.42
CA LYS A 224 -12.02 34.51 -36.37
C LYS A 224 -11.82 35.29 -35.07
N GLY A 225 -10.73 36.07 -35.10
CA GLY A 225 -10.48 37.17 -34.19
C GLY A 225 -11.29 38.43 -34.48
N LYS A 226 -11.08 39.43 -33.62
CA LYS A 226 -11.32 40.83 -33.91
C LYS A 226 -10.39 41.72 -33.08
N THR A 227 -9.44 42.32 -33.78
CA THR A 227 -8.64 43.47 -33.37
C THR A 227 -9.44 44.77 -33.62
N GLY A 228 -9.12 45.82 -32.85
CA GLY A 228 -9.50 47.21 -33.10
C GLY A 228 -10.48 47.78 -32.06
N GLY A 229 -10.26 48.95 -31.47
CA GLY A 229 -9.26 49.98 -31.74
C GLY A 229 -9.36 51.14 -30.74
N LYS A 230 -8.28 51.92 -30.69
CA LYS A 230 -8.20 53.24 -30.05
C LYS A 230 -9.23 54.19 -30.67
N ARG A 231 -9.91 54.99 -29.84
CA ARG A 231 -10.31 56.35 -30.20
C ARG A 231 -10.23 57.25 -28.97
N SER A 232 -9.49 58.33 -29.14
CA SER A 232 -9.42 59.51 -28.29
C SER A 232 -10.79 60.18 -28.18
N ILE A 233 -11.06 60.80 -27.03
CA ILE A 233 -11.96 61.93 -26.90
C ILE A 233 -11.29 62.96 -26.00
N GLU A 234 -11.51 64.21 -26.39
CA GLU A 234 -10.96 65.48 -25.92
C GLU A 234 -11.11 65.74 -24.42
#